data_AF-A0AAD7M9L8-F1
#
_entry.id   AF-A0AAD7M9L8-F1
#
_cell.length_a   1.000
_cell.length_b   1.000
_cell.length_c   1.000
_cell.angle_alpha   90.00
_cell.angle_beta   90.00
_cell.angle_gamma   90.00
#
_symmetry.space_group_name_H-M   'P 1'
#
loop_
_entity.id
_entity.type
_entity.pdbx_description
1 polymer ?
#
loop_
_entity_poly.entity_id
_entity_poly.type
_entity_poly.pdbx_seq_one_letter_code
_entity_poly.pdbx_strand_id
1 'polypeptide(L)'
;MYYPTRHSAMQLPWYQLTTVRIGVLEFSNWLAILRDAPNLVDGIFEVQDDGDDIDYPAQPIFVPPLNYLQSLTIVGFSYSADPAVPMDVLDSLTAPALKSLDLQFPQNRAPMDTSPCLRFATRSTFQLHTLVLSFIATPTGIIQCLKVVPSLVLLKIAHLSGLNLNTIFTQLTNDFPP
;
A
#
# COMPACT_ATOMS: atom_id res chain seq x y z
N MET A 1 2.38 -47.62 -14.97
CA MET A 1 2.44 -46.79 -13.75
C MET A 1 3.28 -45.57 -14.05
N TYR A 2 2.65 -44.40 -14.21
CA TYR A 2 3.33 -43.12 -14.45
C TYR A 2 3.65 -42.47 -13.10
N TYR A 3 4.90 -42.12 -12.85
CA TYR A 3 5.29 -41.27 -11.73
C TYR A 3 5.02 -39.81 -12.09
N PRO A 4 4.37 -39.01 -11.24
CA PRO A 4 4.31 -37.57 -11.45
C PRO A 4 5.70 -36.99 -11.22
N THR A 5 6.26 -36.34 -12.24
CA THR A 5 7.45 -35.50 -12.13
C THR A 5 7.21 -34.42 -11.11
N ARG A 6 7.91 -34.50 -9.96
CA ARG A 6 8.02 -33.39 -9.02
C ARG A 6 8.68 -32.24 -9.75
N HIS A 7 7.91 -31.25 -10.18
CA HIS A 7 8.46 -29.98 -10.60
C HIS A 7 9.23 -29.43 -9.38
N SER A 8 10.56 -29.38 -9.48
CA SER A 8 11.38 -28.68 -8.49
C SER A 8 10.83 -27.27 -8.37
N ALA A 9 10.41 -26.88 -7.17
CA ALA A 9 9.96 -25.52 -6.90
C ALA A 9 11.05 -24.56 -7.39
N MET A 10 10.68 -23.65 -8.28
CA MET A 10 11.59 -22.65 -8.81
C MET A 10 12.07 -21.77 -7.65
N GLN A 11 13.36 -21.84 -7.31
CA GLN A 11 13.95 -20.96 -6.31
C GLN A 11 14.33 -19.65 -6.99
N LEU A 12 13.56 -18.60 -6.71
CA LEU A 12 13.89 -17.25 -7.15
C LEU A 12 15.03 -16.69 -6.28
N PRO A 13 16.09 -16.09 -6.86
CA PRO A 13 17.12 -15.40 -6.11
C PRO A 13 16.57 -14.05 -5.61
N TRP A 14 15.74 -14.07 -4.56
CA TRP A 14 14.99 -12.91 -4.07
C TRP A 14 15.86 -11.67 -3.77
N TYR A 15 17.09 -11.86 -3.31
CA TYR A 15 18.04 -10.78 -3.07
C TYR A 15 18.47 -10.02 -4.34
N GLN A 16 18.32 -10.59 -5.53
CA GLN A 16 18.60 -9.90 -6.81
C GLN A 16 17.34 -9.24 -7.39
N LEU A 17 16.17 -9.47 -6.79
CA LEU A 17 14.91 -8.97 -7.30
C LEU A 17 14.80 -7.46 -7.04
N THR A 18 14.79 -6.68 -8.11
CA THR A 18 14.60 -5.21 -8.06
C THR A 18 13.19 -4.78 -8.41
N THR A 19 12.43 -5.63 -9.10
CA THR A 19 11.08 -5.30 -9.56
C THR A 19 10.20 -6.52 -9.40
N VAL A 20 9.06 -6.34 -8.75
CA VAL A 20 8.00 -7.34 -8.65
C VAL A 20 6.67 -6.72 -9.03
N ARG A 21 5.94 -7.41 -9.91
CA ARG A 21 4.56 -7.09 -10.25
C ARG A 21 3.81 -8.40 -10.26
N ILE A 22 2.91 -8.56 -9.30
CA ILE A 22 2.27 -9.83 -9.09
C ILE A 22 0.79 -9.63 -8.76
N GLY A 23 -0.05 -10.35 -9.50
CA GLY A 23 -1.47 -10.46 -9.25
C GLY A 23 -1.78 -11.78 -8.54
N VAL A 24 -2.91 -11.85 -7.85
CA VAL A 24 -3.47 -13.09 -7.27
C VAL A 24 -2.57 -13.71 -6.20
N LEU A 25 -2.15 -12.91 -5.21
CA LEU A 25 -1.45 -13.41 -4.04
C LEU A 25 -2.18 -13.05 -2.75
N GLU A 26 -2.23 -13.98 -1.81
CA GLU A 26 -2.61 -13.67 -0.43
C GLU A 26 -1.71 -12.59 0.16
N PHE A 27 -2.27 -11.78 1.06
CA PHE A 27 -1.58 -10.70 1.76
C PHE A 27 -0.30 -11.16 2.49
N SER A 28 -0.31 -12.36 3.08
CA SER A 28 0.85 -12.97 3.76
C SER A 28 2.08 -13.07 2.83
N ASN A 29 1.85 -13.29 1.54
CA ASN A 29 2.90 -13.39 0.53
C ASN A 29 3.52 -12.04 0.18
N TRP A 30 2.76 -10.94 0.27
CA TRP A 30 3.29 -9.60 0.03
C TRP A 30 4.40 -9.28 1.04
N LEU A 31 4.12 -9.55 2.32
CA LEU A 31 5.07 -9.36 3.40
C LEU A 31 6.29 -10.27 3.25
N ALA A 32 6.09 -11.52 2.84
CA ALA A 32 7.19 -12.45 2.56
C ALA A 32 8.09 -11.92 1.43
N ILE A 33 7.51 -11.44 0.33
CA ILE A 33 8.26 -10.87 -0.80
C ILE A 33 9.03 -9.63 -0.35
N LEU A 34 8.37 -8.70 0.35
CA LEU A 34 9.01 -7.49 0.86
C LEU A 34 10.13 -7.79 1.85
N ARG A 35 10.01 -8.88 2.63
CA ARG A 35 11.08 -9.33 3.53
C ARG A 35 12.25 -9.96 2.78
N ASP A 36 11.95 -10.81 1.81
CA ASP A 36 12.94 -11.67 1.15
C ASP A 36 13.65 -10.95 -0.01
N ALA A 37 13.09 -9.86 -0.52
CA ALA A 37 13.65 -9.00 -1.58
C ALA A 37 14.13 -7.63 -1.03
N PRO A 38 15.25 -7.56 -0.29
CA PRO A 38 15.74 -6.32 0.31
C PRO A 38 16.18 -5.25 -0.70
N ASN A 39 16.52 -5.65 -1.94
CA ASN A 39 16.95 -4.76 -3.02
C ASN A 39 15.80 -4.34 -3.93
N LEU A 40 14.55 -4.55 -3.50
CA LEU A 40 13.37 -4.20 -4.28
C LEU A 40 13.28 -2.66 -4.46
N VAL A 41 13.06 -2.24 -5.71
CA VAL A 41 12.95 -0.84 -6.14
C VAL A 41 11.52 -0.49 -6.54
N ASP A 42 10.84 -1.41 -7.21
CA ASP A 42 9.43 -1.31 -7.65
C ASP A 42 8.68 -2.57 -7.20
N GLY A 43 7.64 -2.39 -6.38
CA GLY A 43 6.76 -3.48 -5.94
C GLY A 43 5.29 -3.15 -6.14
N ILE A 44 4.64 -3.79 -7.11
CA ILE A 44 3.19 -3.71 -7.33
C ILE A 44 2.56 -5.05 -6.96
N PHE A 45 1.64 -5.01 -6.01
CA PHE A 45 0.96 -6.17 -5.47
C PHE A 45 -0.54 -6.01 -5.66
N GLU A 46 -1.14 -6.94 -6.39
CA GLU A 46 -2.55 -6.92 -6.72
C GLU A 46 -3.21 -8.22 -6.23
N VAL A 47 -4.28 -8.11 -5.46
CA VAL A 47 -5.17 -9.24 -5.20
C VAL A 47 -6.41 -9.07 -6.04
N GLN A 48 -6.63 -10.04 -6.90
CA GLN A 48 -7.88 -10.20 -7.60
C GLN A 48 -8.69 -11.27 -6.89
N ASP A 49 -9.92 -10.92 -6.54
CA ASP A 49 -10.92 -11.89 -6.11
C ASP A 49 -11.38 -12.70 -7.33
N ASP A 50 -11.17 -14.01 -7.30
CA ASP A 50 -11.70 -14.92 -8.31
C ASP A 50 -13.13 -15.38 -7.97
N GLY A 51 -13.74 -14.87 -6.89
CA GLY A 51 -15.13 -15.10 -6.51
C GLY A 51 -15.36 -16.27 -5.55
N ASP A 52 -14.28 -16.87 -5.05
CA ASP A 52 -14.35 -17.79 -3.92
C ASP A 52 -14.19 -16.97 -2.63
N ASP A 53 -15.14 -17.06 -1.70
CA ASP A 53 -15.10 -16.42 -0.39
C ASP A 53 -13.82 -16.85 0.37
N ILE A 54 -12.71 -16.14 0.16
CA ILE A 54 -11.48 -16.37 0.92
C ILE A 54 -11.73 -15.78 2.31
N ASP A 55 -12.14 -16.65 3.23
CA ASP A 55 -12.19 -16.35 4.67
C ASP A 55 -10.76 -16.10 5.17
N TYR A 56 -10.30 -14.86 5.07
CA TYR A 56 -9.03 -14.46 5.66
C TYR A 56 -9.16 -14.54 7.19
N PRO A 57 -8.24 -15.23 7.89
CA PRO A 57 -8.30 -15.29 9.34
C PRO A 57 -8.20 -13.87 9.91
N ALA A 58 -9.17 -13.49 10.75
CA ALA A 58 -9.24 -12.19 11.44
C ALA A 58 -8.10 -11.94 12.45
N GLN A 59 -7.02 -12.74 12.39
CA GLN A 59 -5.91 -12.61 13.31
C GLN A 59 -4.94 -11.54 12.80
N PRO A 60 -4.44 -10.66 13.69
CA PRO A 60 -3.37 -9.76 13.33
C PRO A 60 -2.17 -10.60 12.93
N ILE A 61 -1.81 -10.57 11.65
CA ILE A 61 -0.62 -11.23 11.15
C ILE A 61 0.54 -10.54 11.85
N PHE A 62 1.25 -11.29 12.70
CA PHE A 62 2.49 -10.80 13.31
C PHE A 62 3.47 -10.52 12.17
N VAL A 63 3.63 -9.25 11.84
CA VAL A 63 4.59 -8.83 10.83
C VAL A 63 5.89 -8.53 11.56
N PRO A 64 6.96 -9.34 11.35
CA PRO A 64 8.28 -8.94 11.81
C PRO A 64 8.60 -7.57 11.17
N PRO A 65 9.27 -6.65 11.87
CA PRO A 65 9.63 -5.36 11.27
C PRO A 65 10.34 -5.63 9.94
N LEU A 66 9.72 -5.22 8.83
CA LEU A 66 10.35 -5.37 7.53
C LEU A 66 11.59 -4.49 7.59
N ASN A 67 12.75 -5.13 7.47
CA ASN A 67 14.02 -4.42 7.38
C ASN A 67 13.87 -3.33 6.32
N TYR A 68 14.32 -2.11 6.66
CA TYR A 68 14.30 -0.92 5.82
C TYR A 68 14.48 -1.27 4.34
N LEU A 69 13.43 -1.08 3.55
CA LEU A 69 13.52 -1.22 2.09
C LEU A 69 14.12 0.06 1.53
N GLN A 70 15.44 0.19 1.72
CA GLN A 70 16.19 1.40 1.40
C GLN A 70 16.15 1.76 -0.08
N SER A 71 15.97 0.76 -0.95
CA SER A 71 15.91 0.95 -2.39
C SER A 71 14.50 1.10 -2.94
N LEU A 72 13.45 0.86 -2.13
CA LEU A 72 12.07 0.87 -2.62
C LEU A 72 11.63 2.29 -2.91
N THR A 73 11.35 2.55 -4.19
CA THR A 73 10.94 3.87 -4.69
C THR A 73 9.47 3.92 -5.09
N ILE A 74 8.91 2.78 -5.47
CA ILE A 74 7.52 2.66 -5.91
C ILE A 74 6.92 1.46 -5.18
N VAL A 75 5.77 1.68 -4.55
CA VAL A 75 4.97 0.59 -3.99
C VAL A 75 3.50 0.80 -4.30
N GLY A 76 2.86 -0.26 -4.76
CA GLY A 76 1.44 -0.29 -5.08
C GLY A 76 0.77 -1.48 -4.42
N PHE A 77 -0.36 -1.23 -3.77
CA PHE A 77 -1.23 -2.26 -3.21
C PHE A 77 -2.62 -2.08 -3.80
N SER A 78 -3.07 -3.08 -4.54
CA SER A 78 -4.41 -3.14 -5.12
C SER A 78 -5.15 -4.36 -4.59
N TYR A 79 -6.41 -4.19 -4.23
CA TYR A 79 -7.24 -5.27 -3.69
C TYR A 79 -8.67 -5.10 -4.19
N SER A 80 -9.21 -6.14 -4.83
CA SER A 80 -10.59 -6.14 -5.31
C SER A 80 -11.58 -6.93 -4.43
N ALA A 81 -11.09 -7.76 -3.51
CA ALA A 81 -11.90 -8.70 -2.72
C ALA A 81 -12.47 -8.10 -1.40
N ASP A 82 -13.34 -8.84 -0.72
CA ASP A 82 -13.79 -8.63 0.67
C ASP A 82 -13.39 -9.91 1.45
N PRO A 83 -12.59 -9.88 2.54
CA PRO A 83 -12.54 -8.88 3.59
C PRO A 83 -11.18 -8.20 3.83
N ALA A 84 -11.25 -7.16 4.67
CA ALA A 84 -10.23 -6.23 5.17
C ALA A 84 -8.80 -6.42 4.64
N VAL A 85 -8.36 -5.54 3.73
CA VAL A 85 -6.92 -5.34 3.54
C VAL A 85 -6.33 -4.84 4.86
N PRO A 86 -5.35 -5.55 5.45
CA PRO A 86 -4.64 -5.04 6.59
C PRO A 86 -3.75 -3.90 6.11
N MET A 87 -4.23 -2.67 6.31
CA MET A 87 -3.37 -1.49 6.23
C MET A 87 -2.17 -1.57 7.18
N ASP A 88 -2.19 -2.56 8.08
CA ASP A 88 -1.09 -3.01 8.92
C ASP A 88 0.20 -3.32 8.12
N VAL A 89 0.12 -3.61 6.81
CA VAL A 89 1.33 -3.67 5.95
C VAL A 89 2.10 -2.37 5.98
N LEU A 90 1.39 -1.24 5.92
CA LEU A 90 1.98 0.08 5.98
C LEU A 90 2.57 0.35 7.37
N ASP A 91 2.03 -0.30 8.41
CA ASP A 91 2.60 -0.25 9.76
C ASP A 91 3.91 -1.00 9.93
N SER A 92 4.13 -1.97 9.07
CA SER A 92 5.28 -2.85 9.13
C SER A 92 6.38 -2.44 8.14
N LEU A 93 6.08 -1.50 7.26
CA LEU A 93 6.94 -1.06 6.18
C LEU A 93 7.64 0.27 6.52
N THR A 94 8.95 0.31 6.32
CA THR A 94 9.71 1.57 6.28
C THR A 94 10.51 1.62 4.98
N ALA A 95 10.23 2.61 4.14
CA ALA A 95 10.83 2.75 2.81
C ALA A 95 11.31 4.20 2.62
N PRO A 96 12.53 4.54 3.10
CA PRO A 96 13.01 5.93 3.13
C PRO A 96 13.21 6.56 1.74
N ALA A 97 13.40 5.75 0.70
CA ALA A 97 13.55 6.20 -0.67
C ALA A 97 12.22 6.28 -1.45
N LEU A 98 11.08 6.05 -0.79
CA LEU A 98 9.80 5.93 -1.46
C LEU A 98 9.35 7.27 -2.07
N LYS A 99 9.02 7.22 -3.37
CA LYS A 99 8.56 8.37 -4.15
C LYS A 99 7.12 8.22 -4.61
N SER A 100 6.63 7.00 -4.77
CA SER A 100 5.27 6.71 -5.23
C SER A 100 4.60 5.66 -4.36
N LEU A 101 3.42 5.99 -3.85
CA LEU A 101 2.55 5.10 -3.11
C LEU A 101 1.19 5.03 -3.82
N ASP A 102 0.78 3.83 -4.21
CA ASP A 102 -0.52 3.56 -4.82
C ASP A 102 -1.34 2.61 -3.95
N LEU A 103 -2.51 3.06 -3.52
CA LEU A 103 -3.43 2.32 -2.65
C LEU A 103 -4.79 2.24 -3.31
N GLN A 104 -5.17 1.07 -3.81
CA GLN A 104 -6.44 0.85 -4.50
C GLN A 104 -7.26 -0.21 -3.79
N PHE A 105 -8.39 0.21 -3.20
CA PHE A 105 -9.22 -0.67 -2.38
C PHE A 105 -10.71 -0.55 -2.77
N PRO A 106 -11.54 -1.57 -2.46
CA PRO A 106 -12.92 -1.58 -2.92
C PRO A 106 -13.74 -0.42 -2.32
N GLN A 107 -14.65 0.13 -3.13
CA GLN A 107 -15.49 1.28 -2.78
C GLN A 107 -16.63 0.96 -1.81
N ASN A 108 -17.00 -0.31 -1.64
CA ASN A 108 -18.25 -0.69 -0.97
C ASN A 108 -18.19 -0.60 0.57
N ARG A 109 -17.27 0.17 1.14
CA ARG A 109 -17.02 0.24 2.58
C ARG A 109 -17.25 1.63 3.16
N ALA A 110 -17.43 1.67 4.47
CA ALA A 110 -17.36 2.90 5.23
C ALA A 110 -16.03 3.64 4.98
N PRO A 111 -15.99 4.97 5.13
CA PRO A 111 -14.76 5.73 4.99
C PRO A 111 -13.62 5.10 5.79
N MET A 112 -12.49 4.87 5.12
CA MET A 112 -11.36 4.18 5.71
C MET A 112 -10.63 5.10 6.70
N ASP A 113 -10.16 4.53 7.80
CA ASP A 113 -9.21 5.21 8.68
C ASP A 113 -7.86 5.38 7.94
N THR A 114 -7.45 6.63 7.75
CA THR A 114 -6.20 6.98 7.09
C THR A 114 -5.00 6.94 8.05
N SER A 115 -5.20 6.64 9.33
CA SER A 115 -4.12 6.59 10.33
C SER A 115 -2.92 5.71 9.94
N PRO A 116 -3.09 4.53 9.31
CA PRO A 116 -1.94 3.75 8.84
C PRO A 116 -1.14 4.46 7.73
N CYS A 117 -1.80 5.16 6.81
CA CYS A 117 -1.13 5.99 5.81
C CYS A 117 -0.33 7.12 6.47
N LEU A 118 -0.90 7.75 7.51
CA LEU A 118 -0.20 8.79 8.28
C LEU A 118 1.05 8.25 8.95
N ARG A 119 0.92 7.13 9.66
CA ARG A 119 2.07 6.47 10.33
C ARG A 119 3.14 6.05 9.33
N PHE A 120 2.74 5.58 8.15
CA PHE A 120 3.67 5.23 7.10
C PHE A 120 4.39 6.44 6.52
N ALA A 121 3.65 7.50 6.20
CA ALA A 121 4.21 8.74 5.68
C ALA A 121 5.21 9.38 6.67
N THR A 122 4.92 9.34 7.97
CA THR A 122 5.85 9.87 8.99
C THR A 122 7.11 9.02 9.15
N ARG A 123 7.03 7.70 8.98
CA ARG A 123 8.20 6.79 9.06
C ARG A 123 9.07 6.79 7.80
N SER A 124 8.46 6.84 6.61
CA SER A 124 9.14 6.62 5.33
C SER A 124 9.86 7.87 4.77
N THR A 125 10.00 8.92 5.56
CA THR A 125 10.69 10.19 5.23
C THR A 125 10.15 10.95 4.01
N PHE A 126 10.31 12.27 4.04
CA PHE A 126 9.50 13.26 3.33
C PHE A 126 9.77 13.41 1.82
N GLN A 127 9.97 12.34 1.04
CA GLN A 127 10.14 12.42 -0.42
C GLN A 127 9.03 11.73 -1.23
N LEU A 128 7.86 11.50 -0.65
CA LEU A 128 6.74 10.96 -1.40
C LEU A 128 6.20 12.02 -2.37
N HIS A 129 6.42 11.82 -3.66
CA HIS A 129 6.02 12.73 -4.73
C HIS A 129 4.64 12.38 -5.29
N THR A 130 4.28 11.10 -5.27
CA THR A 130 3.03 10.59 -5.83
C THR A 130 2.27 9.79 -4.79
N LEU A 131 1.00 10.16 -4.59
CA LEU A 131 0.05 9.46 -3.74
C LEU A 131 -1.23 9.20 -4.51
N VAL A 132 -1.59 7.93 -4.66
CA VAL A 132 -2.84 7.49 -5.28
C VAL A 132 -3.68 6.80 -4.22
N LEU A 133 -4.90 7.30 -4.01
CA LEU A 133 -5.88 6.78 -3.07
C LEU A 133 -7.17 6.46 -3.84
N SER A 134 -7.41 5.18 -4.11
CA SER A 134 -8.63 4.72 -4.76
C SER A 134 -9.54 4.03 -3.76
N PHE A 135 -9.88 4.72 -2.68
CA PHE A 135 -10.84 4.29 -1.65
C PHE A 135 -11.59 5.49 -1.08
N ILE A 136 -12.65 5.24 -0.30
CA ILE A 136 -13.40 6.31 0.37
C ILE A 136 -12.56 6.82 1.56
N ALA A 137 -11.84 7.92 1.35
CA ALA A 137 -11.10 8.60 2.41
C ALA A 137 -11.94 9.72 3.03
N THR A 138 -11.81 9.94 4.34
CA THR A 138 -12.43 11.10 4.98
C THR A 138 -11.68 12.40 4.61
N PRO A 139 -12.38 13.56 4.52
CA PRO A 139 -11.71 14.84 4.30
C PRO A 139 -10.59 15.12 5.30
N THR A 140 -10.86 14.87 6.58
CA THR A 140 -9.89 15.04 7.66
C THR A 140 -8.66 14.17 7.46
N GLY A 141 -8.85 12.91 7.06
CA GLY A 141 -7.76 11.97 6.82
C GLY A 141 -6.84 12.38 5.67
N ILE A 142 -7.43 12.88 4.57
CA ILE A 142 -6.68 13.42 3.43
C ILE A 142 -5.87 14.64 3.87
N ILE A 143 -6.48 15.59 4.57
CA ILE A 143 -5.80 16.81 5.03
C ILE A 143 -4.62 16.46 5.93
N GLN A 144 -4.81 15.53 6.88
CA GLN A 144 -3.73 15.07 7.74
C GLN A 144 -2.60 14.40 6.94
N CYS A 145 -2.92 13.61 5.90
CA CYS A 145 -1.91 12.98 5.04
C CYS A 145 -1.10 14.03 4.30
N LEU A 146 -1.76 15.03 3.74
CA LEU A 146 -1.08 16.12 3.03
C LEU A 146 -0.18 16.95 3.95
N LYS A 147 -0.57 17.13 5.22
CA LYS A 147 0.27 17.83 6.21
C LYS A 147 1.59 17.12 6.51
N VAL A 148 1.61 15.78 6.44
CA VAL A 148 2.82 14.99 6.70
C VAL A 148 3.64 14.70 5.45
N VAL A 149 3.15 15.06 4.25
CA VAL A 149 3.86 14.86 2.97
C VAL A 149 3.96 16.19 2.20
N PRO A 150 4.81 17.13 2.64
CA PRO A 150 4.98 18.42 1.98
C PRO A 150 5.66 18.33 0.61
N SER A 151 6.29 17.20 0.26
CA SER A 151 6.93 16.96 -1.04
C SER A 151 5.98 16.43 -2.12
N LEU A 152 4.69 16.29 -1.80
CA LEU A 152 3.73 15.71 -2.72
C LEU A 152 3.55 16.62 -3.95
N VAL A 153 3.83 16.07 -5.12
CA VAL A 153 3.66 16.75 -6.42
C VAL A 153 2.37 16.31 -7.10
N LEU A 154 1.98 15.05 -6.88
CA LEU A 154 0.83 14.44 -7.54
C LEU A 154 -0.03 13.70 -6.52
N LEU A 155 -1.29 14.14 -6.43
CA LEU A 155 -2.34 13.49 -5.65
C LEU A 155 -3.43 13.00 -6.61
N LYS A 156 -3.74 11.71 -6.56
CA LYS A 156 -4.89 11.12 -7.27
C LYS A 156 -5.83 10.52 -6.26
N ILE A 157 -7.10 10.90 -6.33
CA ILE A 157 -8.16 10.35 -5.49
C ILE A 157 -9.28 9.87 -6.40
N ALA A 158 -9.52 8.55 -6.43
CA ALA A 158 -10.46 7.98 -7.40
C ALA A 158 -11.93 8.05 -6.94
N HIS A 159 -12.21 8.25 -5.65
CA HIS A 159 -13.58 8.22 -5.11
C HIS A 159 -13.78 9.28 -4.03
N LEU A 160 -14.39 10.41 -4.41
CA LEU A 160 -14.65 11.58 -3.55
C LEU A 160 -16.12 11.66 -3.09
N SER A 161 -16.78 10.53 -2.85
CA SER A 161 -18.18 10.53 -2.43
C SER A 161 -18.34 11.28 -1.09
N GLY A 162 -19.08 12.39 -1.09
CA GLY A 162 -19.33 13.21 0.11
C GLY A 162 -18.23 14.24 0.44
N LEU A 163 -17.23 14.39 -0.43
CA LEU A 163 -16.10 15.27 -0.21
C LEU A 163 -16.31 16.64 -0.85
N ASN A 164 -16.45 17.68 -0.02
CA ASN A 164 -16.42 19.06 -0.51
C ASN A 164 -14.96 19.48 -0.72
N LEU A 165 -14.50 19.44 -1.97
CA LEU A 165 -13.15 19.87 -2.35
C LEU A 165 -12.84 21.30 -1.90
N ASN A 166 -13.83 22.20 -1.89
CA ASN A 166 -13.63 23.56 -1.40
C ASN A 166 -13.28 23.59 0.08
N THR A 167 -13.81 22.66 0.90
CA THR A 167 -13.44 22.54 2.31
C THR A 167 -11.99 22.12 2.46
N ILE A 168 -11.53 21.13 1.68
CA ILE A 168 -10.12 20.71 1.69
C ILE A 168 -9.22 21.87 1.26
N PHE A 169 -9.50 22.49 0.12
CA PHE A 169 -8.63 23.56 -0.40
C PHE A 169 -8.61 24.77 0.53
N THR A 170 -9.76 25.19 1.07
CA THR A 170 -9.82 26.29 2.05
C THR A 170 -8.98 25.98 3.28
N GLN A 171 -9.09 24.75 3.81
CA GLN A 171 -8.36 24.36 5.01
C GLN A 171 -6.86 24.25 4.75
N LEU A 172 -6.45 23.67 3.62
CA LEU A 172 -5.03 23.62 3.22
C LEU A 172 -4.46 25.02 2.99
N THR A 173 -5.22 25.93 2.39
CA THR A 173 -4.76 27.32 2.17
C THR A 173 -4.56 28.07 3.48
N ASN A 174 -5.43 27.83 4.48
CA ASN A 174 -5.29 28.40 5.81
C ASN A 174 -4.11 27.80 6.60
N ASP A 175 -3.86 26.50 6.41
CA ASP A 175 -2.79 25.77 7.10
C ASP A 175 -1.40 26.00 6.46
N PHE A 176 -1.35 26.35 5.17
CA PHE A 176 -0.13 26.59 4.40
C PHE A 176 -0.24 27.92 3.61
N PRO A 177 -0.12 29.08 4.28
CA PRO A 177 -0.06 30.37 3.60
C PRO A 177 1.19 30.46 2.71
N PRO A 178 1.16 31.28 1.64
CA PRO A 178 2.26 31.44 0.69
C PRO A 178 3.56 31.97 1.31
#